data_AF-U2BZY6-F1
#
_entry.id   AF-U2BZY6-F1
#
_cell.length_a   1.000
_cell.length_b   1.000
_cell.length_c   1.000
_cell.angle_alpha   90.00
_cell.angle_beta   90.00
_cell.angle_gamma   90.00
#
_symmetry.space_group_name_H-M   'P 1'
#
loop_
_entity.id
_entity.type
_entity.pdbx_description
1 polymer ?
#
loop_
_entity_poly.entity_id
_entity_poly.type
_entity_poly.pdbx_seq_one_letter_code
_entity_poly.pdbx_strand_id
1 'polypeptide(L)'
;MKYMEIMAIIYDIKKEYIKAVDAYETLIREDGVIPDYYINLSFLYWSFAFELYEFTIPNNIPEYWVKKGGEEFLKVLDLGIEKYPKDIELHFWKRYFLHISYAENFTEKECLDLFDLYGYKNKTPYFFLYQYGNIKYRKQRDELLDIIKGEETAKNLYIKSLL
;
A
#
# COMPACT_ATOMS: atom_id res chain seq x y z
N MET A 1 -20.35 -3.28 -9.54
CA MET A 1 -19.38 -2.28 -9.07
C MET A 1 -19.39 -2.13 -7.57
N LYS A 2 -20.22 -1.28 -6.94
CA LYS A 2 -20.13 -0.96 -5.49
C LYS A 2 -20.11 -2.16 -4.53
N TYR A 3 -20.79 -3.26 -4.87
CA TYR A 3 -20.74 -4.49 -4.07
C TYR A 3 -19.38 -5.19 -4.14
N MET A 4 -18.74 -5.24 -5.31
CA MET A 4 -17.45 -5.91 -5.49
C MET A 4 -16.31 -5.12 -4.83
N GLU A 5 -16.36 -3.79 -4.91
CA GLU A 5 -15.49 -2.84 -4.21
C GLU A 5 -15.44 -3.12 -2.70
N ILE A 6 -16.63 -3.21 -2.08
CA ILE A 6 -16.77 -3.50 -0.66
C ILE A 6 -16.25 -4.91 -0.33
N MET A 7 -16.47 -5.88 -1.22
CA MET A 7 -16.05 -7.26 -0.98
C MET A 7 -14.52 -7.43 -0.99
N ALA A 8 -13.79 -6.74 -1.87
CA ALA A 8 -12.32 -6.83 -1.89
C ALA A 8 -11.71 -6.36 -0.56
N ILE A 9 -12.15 -5.21 -0.06
CA ILE A 9 -11.72 -4.65 1.23
C ILE A 9 -12.15 -5.56 2.39
N ILE A 10 -13.37 -6.11 2.36
CA ILE A 10 -13.83 -7.04 3.39
C ILE A 10 -12.98 -8.31 3.43
N TYR A 11 -12.61 -8.88 2.27
CA TYR A 11 -11.74 -10.04 2.22
C TYR A 11 -10.36 -9.73 2.80
N ASP A 12 -9.80 -8.56 2.49
CA ASP A 12 -8.52 -8.09 3.02
C ASP A 12 -8.55 -7.98 4.55
N ILE A 13 -9.56 -7.29 5.09
CA ILE A 13 -9.77 -7.14 6.54
C ILE A 13 -9.97 -8.49 7.24
N LYS A 14 -10.67 -9.42 6.60
CA LYS A 14 -10.89 -10.78 7.11
C LYS A 14 -9.69 -11.72 6.91
N LYS A 15 -8.59 -11.21 6.35
CA LYS A 15 -7.38 -11.98 6.02
C LYS A 15 -7.63 -13.11 5.01
N GLU A 16 -8.69 -13.01 4.23
CA GLU A 16 -8.99 -13.86 3.08
C GLU A 16 -8.18 -13.37 1.86
N TYR A 17 -6.86 -13.24 2.02
CA TYR A 17 -6.00 -12.44 1.14
C TYR A 17 -6.01 -12.88 -0.32
N ILE A 18 -6.11 -14.18 -0.60
CA ILE A 18 -6.21 -14.67 -1.99
C ILE A 18 -7.51 -14.21 -2.65
N LYS A 19 -8.64 -14.24 -1.93
CA LYS A 19 -9.90 -13.72 -2.45
C LYS A 19 -9.86 -12.20 -2.61
N ALA A 20 -9.17 -11.51 -1.70
CA ALA A 20 -8.96 -10.06 -1.80
C ALA A 20 -8.18 -9.73 -3.08
N VAL A 21 -7.09 -10.45 -3.36
CA VAL A 21 -6.30 -10.30 -4.58
C VAL A 21 -7.14 -10.54 -5.83
N ASP A 22 -7.86 -11.67 -5.91
CA ASP A 22 -8.72 -11.97 -7.07
C ASP A 22 -9.77 -10.85 -7.30
N ALA A 23 -10.35 -10.32 -6.21
CA ALA A 23 -11.32 -9.24 -6.28
C ALA A 23 -10.67 -7.92 -6.73
N TYR A 24 -9.52 -7.54 -6.19
CA TYR A 24 -8.80 -6.34 -6.61
C TYR A 24 -8.32 -6.45 -8.07
N GLU A 25 -7.77 -7.60 -8.50
CA GLU A 25 -7.38 -7.83 -9.89
C GLU A 25 -8.53 -7.63 -10.86
N THR A 26 -9.75 -8.00 -10.45
CA THR A 26 -10.96 -7.76 -11.23
C THR A 26 -11.30 -6.27 -11.26
N LEU A 27 -11.31 -5.61 -10.11
CA LEU A 27 -11.67 -4.19 -9.96
C LEU A 27 -10.74 -3.26 -10.75
N ILE A 28 -9.42 -3.49 -10.74
CA ILE A 28 -8.46 -2.60 -11.40
C ILE A 28 -8.56 -2.60 -12.94
N ARG A 29 -9.29 -3.57 -13.51
CA ARG A 29 -9.60 -3.66 -14.94
C ARG A 29 -10.85 -2.87 -15.33
N GLU A 30 -11.67 -2.48 -14.36
CA GLU A 30 -12.88 -1.70 -14.60
C GLU A 30 -12.53 -0.20 -14.79
N ASP A 31 -13.41 0.53 -15.48
CA ASP A 31 -13.31 1.98 -15.63
C ASP A 31 -13.79 2.69 -14.36
N GLY A 32 -13.15 3.81 -14.00
CA GLY A 32 -13.55 4.62 -12.84
C GLY A 32 -13.13 4.08 -11.46
N VAL A 33 -12.29 3.04 -11.44
CA VAL A 33 -11.72 2.46 -10.21
C VAL A 33 -10.77 3.42 -9.48
N ILE A 34 -10.82 3.49 -8.15
CA ILE A 34 -10.00 4.43 -7.36
C ILE A 34 -8.53 3.97 -7.17
N PRO A 35 -7.58 4.91 -6.93
CA PRO A 35 -6.16 4.59 -6.70
C PRO A 35 -5.92 3.53 -5.61
N ASP A 36 -6.69 3.56 -4.53
CA ASP A 36 -6.53 2.68 -3.37
C ASP A 36 -6.54 1.19 -3.71
N TYR A 37 -7.23 0.76 -4.77
CA TYR A 37 -7.27 -0.67 -5.13
C TYR A 37 -5.97 -1.13 -5.80
N TYR A 38 -5.33 -0.26 -6.59
CA TYR A 38 -3.98 -0.53 -7.09
C TYR A 38 -3.00 -0.63 -5.93
N ILE A 39 -3.12 0.30 -4.97
CA ILE A 39 -2.24 0.35 -3.81
C ILE A 39 -2.42 -0.90 -2.94
N ASN A 40 -3.65 -1.27 -2.57
CA ASN A 40 -3.92 -2.43 -1.71
C ASN A 40 -3.53 -3.75 -2.41
N LEU A 41 -3.80 -3.89 -3.72
CA LEU A 41 -3.35 -5.05 -4.48
C LEU A 41 -1.83 -5.16 -4.53
N SER A 42 -1.15 -4.05 -4.85
CA SER A 42 0.31 -4.00 -4.85
C SER A 42 0.89 -4.34 -3.48
N PHE A 43 0.29 -3.79 -2.41
CA PHE A 43 0.70 -4.06 -1.04
C PHE A 43 0.58 -5.55 -0.70
N LEU A 44 -0.54 -6.21 -1.04
CA LEU A 44 -0.71 -7.65 -0.83
C LEU A 44 0.36 -8.46 -1.58
N TYR A 45 0.61 -8.13 -2.86
CA TYR A 45 1.66 -8.79 -3.64
C TYR A 45 3.05 -8.58 -3.06
N TRP A 46 3.35 -7.38 -2.59
CA TRP A 46 4.60 -7.09 -1.90
C TRP A 46 4.73 -7.90 -0.60
N SER A 47 3.71 -7.91 0.25
CA SER A 47 3.70 -8.68 1.50
C SER A 47 3.88 -10.19 1.25
N PHE A 48 3.25 -10.74 0.22
CA PHE A 48 3.42 -12.15 -0.14
C PHE A 48 4.88 -12.49 -0.47
N ALA A 49 5.59 -11.57 -1.14
CA ALA A 49 6.92 -11.81 -1.67
C ALA A 49 8.05 -11.44 -0.69
N PHE A 50 7.86 -10.41 0.14
CA PHE A 50 8.94 -9.79 0.92
C PHE A 50 8.75 -9.89 2.44
N GLU A 51 7.56 -10.21 2.94
CA GLU A 51 7.29 -10.35 4.39
C GLU A 51 7.13 -11.81 4.81
N LEU A 52 8.21 -12.60 4.65
CA LEU A 52 8.15 -14.05 4.83
C LEU A 52 7.64 -14.47 6.22
N TYR A 53 8.19 -13.91 7.29
CA TYR A 53 7.90 -14.32 8.66
C TYR A 53 6.72 -13.57 9.26
N GLU A 54 6.52 -12.33 8.85
CA GLU A 54 5.52 -11.42 9.37
C GLU A 54 4.16 -11.60 8.68
N PHE A 55 4.17 -12.05 7.42
CA PHE A 55 2.95 -12.16 6.62
C PHE A 55 2.77 -13.52 5.93
N THR A 56 3.74 -13.97 5.13
CA THR A 56 3.57 -15.12 4.23
C THR A 56 3.37 -16.43 4.98
N ILE A 57 4.25 -16.76 5.94
CA ILE A 57 4.15 -17.98 6.75
C ILE A 57 2.90 -17.95 7.65
N PRO A 58 2.63 -16.89 8.45
CA PRO A 58 1.46 -16.85 9.33
C PRO A 58 0.12 -17.02 8.59
N ASN A 59 0.04 -16.53 7.35
CA ASN A 59 -1.19 -16.55 6.57
C ASN A 59 -1.25 -17.70 5.54
N ASN A 60 -0.29 -18.63 5.59
CA ASN A 60 -0.21 -19.81 4.71
C ASN A 60 -0.32 -19.45 3.22
N ILE A 61 0.36 -18.39 2.80
CA ILE A 61 0.34 -17.93 1.40
C ILE A 61 1.06 -18.97 0.51
N PRO A 62 0.40 -19.53 -0.52
CA PRO A 62 1.02 -20.54 -1.38
C PRO A 62 2.20 -20.00 -2.19
N GLU A 63 3.19 -20.85 -2.48
CA GLU A 63 4.41 -20.49 -3.23
C GLU A 63 4.12 -19.82 -4.59
N TYR A 64 3.07 -20.27 -5.28
CA TYR A 64 2.61 -19.64 -6.53
C TYR A 64 2.34 -18.14 -6.34
N TRP A 65 1.67 -17.76 -5.25
CA TRP A 65 1.32 -16.38 -4.94
C TRP A 65 2.51 -15.57 -4.45
N VAL A 66 3.47 -16.18 -3.75
CA VAL A 66 4.75 -15.56 -3.40
C VAL A 66 5.50 -15.15 -4.67
N LYS A 67 5.64 -16.07 -5.64
CA LYS A 67 6.29 -15.80 -6.91
C LYS A 67 5.57 -14.73 -7.71
N LYS A 68 4.25 -14.86 -7.88
CA LYS A 68 3.43 -13.86 -8.58
C LYS A 68 3.55 -12.48 -7.91
N GLY A 69 3.54 -12.44 -6.58
CA GLY A 69 3.67 -11.19 -5.82
C GLY A 69 4.95 -10.43 -6.16
N GLY A 70 6.09 -11.13 -6.20
CA GLY A 70 7.38 -10.52 -6.53
C GLY A 70 7.48 -10.02 -7.97
N GLU A 71 6.74 -10.64 -8.89
CA GLU A 71 6.71 -10.25 -10.30
C GLU A 71 5.73 -9.08 -10.59
N GLU A 72 4.66 -8.94 -9.80
CA GLU A 72 3.53 -8.07 -10.14
C GLU A 72 3.40 -6.79 -9.32
N PHE A 73 3.93 -6.72 -8.08
CA PHE A 73 3.63 -5.61 -7.17
C PHE A 73 3.96 -4.22 -7.76
N LEU A 74 5.13 -4.04 -8.41
CA LEU A 74 5.48 -2.78 -9.07
C LEU A 74 4.65 -2.52 -10.32
N LYS A 75 4.33 -3.57 -11.09
CA LYS A 75 3.52 -3.43 -12.32
C LYS A 75 2.12 -2.91 -11.99
N VAL A 76 1.54 -3.38 -10.88
CA VAL A 76 0.24 -2.88 -10.40
C VAL A 76 0.32 -1.39 -10.04
N LEU A 77 1.39 -0.94 -9.40
CA LEU A 77 1.59 0.50 -9.13
C LEU A 77 1.78 1.29 -10.41
N ASP A 78 2.56 0.78 -11.37
CA ASP A 78 2.77 1.43 -12.66
C ASP A 78 1.45 1.64 -13.40
N LEU A 79 0.58 0.62 -13.45
CA LEU A 79 -0.77 0.73 -14.00
C LEU A 79 -1.61 1.77 -13.26
N GLY A 80 -1.51 1.82 -11.92
CA GLY A 80 -2.18 2.83 -11.12
C GLY A 80 -1.70 4.25 -11.44
N ILE A 81 -0.38 4.44 -11.55
CA ILE A 81 0.25 5.73 -11.87
C ILE A 81 -0.10 6.19 -13.28
N GLU A 82 -0.17 5.28 -14.25
CA GLU A 82 -0.61 5.61 -15.62
C GLU A 82 -2.02 6.21 -15.64
N LYS A 83 -2.95 5.67 -14.84
CA LYS A 83 -4.32 6.19 -14.72
C LYS A 83 -4.42 7.42 -13.82
N TYR A 84 -3.60 7.48 -12.77
CA TYR A 84 -3.65 8.50 -11.72
C TYR A 84 -2.28 9.15 -11.49
N PRO A 85 -1.72 9.85 -12.50
CA PRO A 85 -0.32 10.32 -12.47
C PRO A 85 -0.04 11.38 -11.40
N LYS A 86 -1.07 11.97 -10.80
CA LYS A 86 -0.96 12.98 -9.75
C LYS A 86 -1.27 12.45 -8.35
N ASP A 87 -1.53 11.15 -8.21
CA ASP A 87 -1.80 10.56 -6.90
C ASP A 87 -0.49 10.34 -6.13
N ILE A 88 -0.32 11.06 -5.03
CA ILE A 88 0.90 10.99 -4.23
C ILE A 88 1.12 9.62 -3.59
N GLU A 89 0.06 8.90 -3.19
CA GLU A 89 0.21 7.64 -2.46
C GLU A 89 0.73 6.54 -3.38
N LEU A 90 0.27 6.51 -4.64
CA LEU A 90 0.82 5.63 -5.66
C LEU A 90 2.33 5.84 -5.87
N HIS A 91 2.77 7.09 -6.02
CA HIS A 91 4.20 7.43 -6.18
C HIS A 91 5.00 7.10 -4.92
N PHE A 92 4.43 7.38 -3.74
CA PHE A 92 5.05 7.09 -2.46
C PHE A 92 5.30 5.60 -2.29
N TRP A 93 4.28 4.74 -2.49
CA TRP A 93 4.43 3.29 -2.33
C TRP A 93 5.45 2.71 -3.30
N LYS A 94 5.51 3.21 -4.53
CA LYS A 94 6.53 2.78 -5.49
C LYS A 94 7.94 3.06 -4.96
N ARG A 95 8.21 4.28 -4.48
CA ARG A 95 9.52 4.64 -3.88
C ARG A 95 9.80 3.86 -2.59
N TYR A 96 8.79 3.70 -1.75
CA TYR A 96 8.90 3.00 -0.47
C TYR A 96 9.20 1.51 -0.65
N PHE A 97 8.51 0.82 -1.57
CA PHE A 97 8.79 -0.59 -1.83
C PHE A 97 10.19 -0.82 -2.40
N LEU A 98 10.63 0.03 -3.33
CA LEU A 98 11.99 -0.05 -3.87
C LEU A 98 13.05 0.15 -2.76
N HIS A 99 12.78 1.09 -1.83
CA HIS A 99 13.64 1.34 -0.69
C HIS A 99 13.74 0.12 0.24
N ILE A 100 12.62 -0.44 0.68
CA ILE A 100 12.63 -1.51 1.69
C ILE A 100 12.99 -2.89 1.10
N SER A 101 12.65 -3.16 -0.17
CA SER A 101 12.92 -4.47 -0.80
C SER A 101 14.30 -4.54 -1.45
N TYR A 102 14.80 -3.43 -2.00
CA TYR A 102 16.03 -3.42 -2.81
C TYR A 102 17.09 -2.45 -2.30
N ALA A 103 16.91 -1.87 -1.11
CA ALA A 103 17.82 -0.91 -0.51
C ALA A 103 18.09 0.32 -1.42
N GLU A 104 17.13 0.69 -2.28
CA GLU A 104 17.22 1.94 -3.02
C GLU A 104 17.17 3.12 -2.06
N ASN A 105 17.85 4.21 -2.41
CA ASN A 105 17.83 5.41 -1.58
C ASN A 105 16.46 6.08 -1.64
N PHE A 106 15.85 6.26 -0.46
CA PHE A 106 14.67 7.08 -0.29
C PHE A 106 14.80 7.82 1.04
N THR A 107 14.93 9.14 0.96
CA THR A 107 15.26 10.00 2.10
C THR A 107 14.04 10.82 2.55
N GLU A 108 14.13 11.42 3.75
CA GLU A 108 13.12 12.39 4.22
C GLU A 108 12.87 13.48 3.17
N LYS A 109 13.94 14.03 2.58
CA LYS A 109 13.84 15.07 1.55
C LYS A 109 13.10 14.57 0.32
N GLU A 110 13.43 13.40 -0.21
CA GLU A 110 12.76 12.86 -1.39
C GLU A 110 11.29 12.56 -1.14
N CYS A 111 10.92 12.17 0.09
CA CYS A 111 9.51 12.03 0.46
C CYS A 111 8.80 13.40 0.54
N LEU A 112 9.46 14.43 1.09
CA LEU A 112 8.93 15.80 1.07
C LEU A 112 8.77 16.34 -0.36
N ASP A 113 9.71 16.04 -1.27
CA ASP A 113 9.63 16.43 -2.67
C ASP A 113 8.39 15.83 -3.37
N LEU A 114 7.91 14.64 -2.95
CA LEU A 114 6.65 14.07 -3.45
C LEU A 114 5.43 14.94 -3.10
N PHE A 115 5.41 15.55 -1.92
CA PHE A 115 4.34 16.46 -1.52
C PHE A 115 4.32 17.72 -2.35
N ASP A 116 5.49 18.26 -2.71
CA ASP A 116 5.59 19.42 -3.58
C ASP A 116 5.12 19.12 -5.01
N LEU A 117 5.35 17.90 -5.50
CA LEU A 117 4.93 17.48 -6.83
C LEU A 117 3.45 17.12 -6.94
N TYR A 118 2.90 16.43 -5.93
CA TYR A 118 1.61 15.75 -6.01
C TYR A 118 0.57 16.24 -4.99
N GLY A 119 0.99 17.05 -4.02
CA GLY A 119 0.12 17.73 -3.06
C GLY A 119 -0.02 17.04 -1.71
N TYR A 120 -0.68 17.74 -0.78
CA TYR A 120 -0.64 17.47 0.67
C TYR A 120 -1.90 16.80 1.25
N LYS A 121 -2.80 16.33 0.39
CA LYS A 121 -4.09 15.78 0.84
C LYS A 121 -3.94 14.42 1.51
N ASN A 122 -3.09 13.55 0.96
CA ASN A 122 -2.91 12.20 1.47
C ASN A 122 -1.94 12.19 2.66
N LYS A 123 -2.28 11.45 3.71
CA LYS A 123 -1.50 11.39 4.95
C LYS A 123 -0.59 10.16 5.04
N THR A 124 -0.76 9.17 4.18
CA THR A 124 0.00 7.92 4.19
C THR A 124 1.52 8.14 4.23
N PRO A 125 2.14 9.02 3.42
CA PRO A 125 3.60 9.18 3.45
C PRO A 125 4.18 9.64 4.79
N TYR A 126 3.35 10.15 5.71
CA TYR A 126 3.82 10.60 7.01
C TYR A 126 4.23 9.45 7.95
N PHE A 127 3.82 8.19 7.73
CA PHE A 127 4.34 7.10 8.55
C PHE A 127 5.85 6.92 8.35
N PHE A 128 6.33 7.13 7.13
CA PHE A 128 7.74 7.08 6.78
C PHE A 128 8.47 8.31 7.32
N LEU A 129 7.92 9.51 7.12
CA LEU A 129 8.53 10.75 7.65
C LEU A 129 8.63 10.73 9.17
N TYR A 130 7.67 10.12 9.87
CA TYR A 130 7.69 9.96 11.32
C TYR A 130 8.94 9.21 11.82
N GLN A 131 9.47 8.26 11.03
CA GLN A 131 10.72 7.54 11.35
C GLN A 131 11.95 8.46 11.39
N TYR A 132 11.95 9.57 10.64
CA TYR A 132 13.02 10.57 10.64
C TYR A 132 12.90 11.61 11.76
N GLY A 133 11.69 11.81 12.31
CA GLY A 133 11.43 12.89 13.25
C GLY A 133 10.11 12.75 13.98
N ASN A 134 10.11 11.91 15.03
CA ASN A 134 8.91 11.56 15.80
C ASN A 134 8.18 12.76 16.47
N ILE A 135 8.90 13.83 16.81
CA ILE A 135 8.28 15.06 17.35
C ILE A 135 7.72 15.91 16.20
N LYS A 136 8.49 16.06 15.11
CA LYS A 136 8.17 16.92 13.97
C LYS A 136 6.88 16.50 13.27
N TYR A 137 6.67 15.19 13.12
CA TYR A 137 5.55 14.63 12.35
C TYR A 137 4.43 14.02 13.20
N ARG A 138 4.46 14.21 14.52
CA ARG A 138 3.49 13.61 15.46
C ARG A 138 2.04 13.90 15.08
N LYS A 139 1.73 15.15 14.74
CA LYS A 139 0.36 15.56 14.41
C LYS A 139 -0.17 14.81 13.18
N GLN A 140 0.63 14.72 12.12
CA GLN A 140 0.24 14.04 10.88
C GLN A 140 0.16 12.52 11.09
N ARG A 141 1.01 11.96 11.95
CA ARG A 141 0.94 10.58 12.40
C ARG A 141 -0.39 10.30 13.12
N ASP A 142 -0.79 11.16 14.05
CA ASP A 142 -2.06 11.02 14.78
C ASP A 142 -3.27 11.11 13.81
N GLU A 143 -3.26 12.09 12.90
CA GLU A 143 -4.27 12.21 11.82
C GLU A 143 -4.35 10.95 10.95
N LEU A 144 -3.20 10.37 10.58
CA LEU A 144 -3.13 9.14 9.80
C LEU A 144 -3.73 7.95 10.58
N LEU A 145 -3.39 7.80 11.86
CA LEU A 145 -3.94 6.74 12.71
C LEU A 145 -5.47 6.83 12.84
N ASP A 146 -6.02 8.04 12.90
CA ASP A 146 -7.47 8.27 12.91
C ASP A 146 -8.13 7.90 11.57
N ILE A 147 -7.49 8.21 10.44
CA ILE A 147 -7.99 7.85 9.10
C ILE A 147 -8.09 6.34 8.93
N ILE A 148 -7.06 5.60 9.34
CA ILE A 148 -7.00 4.12 9.17
C ILE A 148 -7.69 3.35 10.30
N LYS A 149 -8.35 4.05 11.22
CA LYS A 149 -9.06 3.44 12.34
C LYS A 149 -10.34 2.77 11.83
N GLY A 150 -10.48 1.46 12.11
CA GLY A 150 -11.64 0.68 11.68
C GLY A 150 -11.51 0.06 10.27
N GLU A 151 -10.44 0.37 9.52
CA GLU A 151 -10.15 -0.23 8.22
C GLU A 151 -8.82 -0.99 8.28
N GLU A 152 -8.87 -2.24 8.73
CA GLU A 152 -7.69 -3.08 8.99
C GLU A 152 -7.26 -3.89 7.76
N THR A 153 -7.09 -3.22 6.62
CA THR A 153 -6.42 -3.82 5.45
C THR A 153 -4.97 -4.17 5.78
N ALA A 154 -4.36 -5.07 5.01
CA ALA A 154 -2.94 -5.42 5.15
C ALA A 154 -2.03 -4.17 5.18
N LYS A 155 -2.26 -3.23 4.25
CA LYS A 155 -1.56 -1.94 4.18
C LYS A 155 -1.69 -1.15 5.49
N ASN A 156 -2.91 -0.99 5.99
CA ASN A 156 -3.17 -0.18 7.17
C ASN A 156 -2.64 -0.85 8.45
N LEU A 157 -2.66 -2.17 8.53
CA LEU A 157 -2.04 -2.92 9.62
C LEU A 157 -0.52 -2.77 9.62
N TYR A 158 0.10 -2.78 8.44
CA TYR A 158 1.54 -2.51 8.30
C TYR A 158 1.90 -1.08 8.71
N ILE A 159 1.14 -0.08 8.24
CA ILE A 159 1.35 1.31 8.67
C ILE A 159 1.28 1.42 10.19
N LYS A 160 0.28 0.78 10.82
CA LYS A 160 0.13 0.76 12.28
C LYS A 160 1.30 0.09 13.00
N SER A 161 1.88 -0.98 12.44
CA SER A 161 2.99 -1.68 13.09
C SER A 161 4.27 -0.85 13.14
N LEU A 162 4.39 0.17 12.28
CA LEU A 162 5.53 1.08 12.22
C LEU A 162 5.36 2.37 13.07
N LEU A 163 4.18 2.63 13.64
CA LEU A 163 3.82 3.92 14.29
C LEU A 163 3.60 3.84 15.80
#